data_AF-A0A6P2F0R7-F1
#
_entry.id   AF-A0A6P2F0R7-F1
#
_cell.length_a   1.000
_cell.length_b   1.000
_cell.length_c   1.000
_cell.angle_alpha   90.00
_cell.angle_beta   90.00
_cell.angle_gamma   90.00
#
_symmetry.space_group_name_H-M   'P 1'
#
loop_
_entity.id
_entity.type
_entity.pdbx_description
1 polymer ?
#
loop_
_entity_poly.entity_id
_entity_poly.type
_entity_poly.pdbx_seq_one_letter_code
_entity_poly.pdbx_strand_id
1 'polypeptide(L)'
;MRCMNRPIAPCQVRAGAVALLLFFSAAVVAAPAVPSELAALYRSRVDKVLDVPADEVPRYQRLADGALMGAHAEVSHAQYLLVVDRDPRVQAALLFWRSAVGEYRFIGASPVSTGRPGEFDHFETPAGVFDHSPSNPDFRAEGTFNSNGIRGYGERDMRVYDFGWQLAPKGWGDGAVMEMRLQMHATDAELLERRLGSAQSKGCVRIPATLNTLLDRYGVLDAEYERLAGGGQKFWVLREDRETVSDPGRYLVIVDSARSDRPEWSSAPYIPHVPRPSSTKR
;
A
#
# COMPACT_ATOMS: atom_id res chain seq x y z
N MET A 1 69.15 45.87 62.08
CA MET A 1 68.06 45.47 63.02
C MET A 1 66.72 45.80 62.39
N ARG A 2 65.81 44.80 62.33
CA ARG A 2 64.34 44.90 62.18
C ARG A 2 63.79 45.51 60.86
N CYS A 3 62.68 45.07 60.28
CA CYS A 3 61.77 43.95 60.48
C CYS A 3 60.92 43.82 59.19
N MET A 4 60.47 42.60 58.89
CA MET A 4 59.50 42.25 57.84
C MET A 4 58.10 42.81 58.14
N ASN A 5 57.30 43.10 57.10
CA ASN A 5 55.95 42.55 56.93
C ASN A 5 55.30 42.94 55.58
N ARG A 6 54.70 41.94 54.93
CA ARG A 6 53.76 41.94 53.78
C ARG A 6 52.36 41.57 54.33
N PRO A 7 51.28 41.47 53.52
CA PRO A 7 50.69 42.34 52.48
C PRO A 7 49.14 42.43 52.69
N ILE A 8 48.33 42.86 51.70
CA ILE A 8 47.03 42.24 51.27
C ILE A 8 46.52 42.98 50.01
N ALA A 9 46.10 42.21 49.01
CA ALA A 9 45.58 42.64 47.71
C ALA A 9 44.02 42.68 47.69
N PRO A 10 43.39 43.44 46.77
CA PRO A 10 41.94 43.48 46.64
C PRO A 10 41.41 42.39 45.69
N CYS A 11 40.22 41.91 46.03
CA CYS A 11 39.39 40.95 45.29
C CYS A 11 38.84 41.59 44.00
N GLN A 12 39.06 40.96 42.84
CA GLN A 12 38.35 41.29 41.59
C GLN A 12 37.48 40.12 41.16
N VAL A 13 36.18 40.38 41.05
CA VAL A 13 35.16 39.45 40.55
C VAL A 13 35.24 39.42 39.02
N ARG A 14 35.51 38.25 38.43
CA ARG A 14 35.41 38.03 36.99
C ARG A 14 33.99 37.61 36.62
N ALA A 15 33.30 38.42 35.81
CA ALA A 15 32.08 38.01 35.12
C ALA A 15 32.46 37.14 33.92
N GLY A 16 32.13 35.85 33.96
CA GLY A 16 32.27 34.94 32.83
C GLY A 16 31.00 34.93 31.99
N ALA A 17 31.11 35.35 30.73
CA ALA A 17 30.06 35.16 29.73
C ALA A 17 30.01 33.68 29.31
N VAL A 18 28.92 32.99 29.64
CA VAL A 18 28.64 31.65 29.16
C VAL A 18 28.00 31.77 27.78
N ALA A 19 28.77 31.48 26.72
CA ALA A 19 28.23 31.34 25.37
C ALA A 19 27.43 30.04 25.29
N LEU A 20 26.10 30.17 25.24
CA LEU A 20 25.19 29.05 25.03
C LEU A 20 25.26 28.64 23.55
N LEU A 21 26.04 27.61 23.24
CA LEU A 21 26.08 26.99 21.92
C LEU A 21 24.75 26.25 21.69
N LEU A 22 23.84 26.86 20.93
CA LEU A 22 22.65 26.21 20.40
C LEU A 22 23.10 25.20 19.33
N PHE A 23 23.09 23.91 19.68
CA PHE A 23 23.23 22.83 18.70
C PHE A 23 21.98 22.80 17.83
N PHE A 24 22.09 23.33 16.61
CA PHE A 24 21.14 23.00 15.54
C PHE A 24 21.31 21.52 15.20
N SER A 25 20.43 20.66 15.72
CA SER A 25 20.25 19.33 15.16
C SER A 25 19.68 19.50 13.75
N ALA A 26 20.55 19.42 12.75
CA ALA A 26 20.12 19.20 11.38
C ALA A 26 19.30 17.91 11.39
N ALA A 27 18.01 18.00 11.04
CA ALA A 27 17.20 16.82 10.82
C ALA A 27 17.90 16.00 9.72
N VAL A 28 18.40 14.82 10.08
CA VAL A 28 18.92 13.88 9.10
C VAL A 28 17.74 13.46 8.25
N VAL A 29 17.68 13.96 7.01
CA VAL A 29 16.74 13.47 6.02
C VAL A 29 17.16 12.02 5.75
N ALA A 30 16.33 11.07 6.17
CA ALA A 30 16.59 9.66 5.92
C ALA A 30 16.71 9.44 4.40
N ALA A 31 17.70 8.65 3.99
CA ALA A 31 17.84 8.27 2.59
C ALA A 31 16.57 7.51 2.15
N PRO A 32 16.11 7.70 0.91
CA PRO A 32 14.93 7.01 0.42
C PRO A 32 15.16 5.50 0.41
N ALA A 33 14.16 4.72 0.83
CA ALA A 33 14.30 3.28 0.95
C ALA A 33 14.52 2.63 -0.43
N VAL A 34 15.60 1.86 -0.56
CA VAL A 34 15.91 1.10 -1.78
C VAL A 34 15.14 -0.23 -1.81
N PRO A 35 15.03 -0.94 -2.95
CA PRO A 35 14.22 -2.15 -3.06
C PRO A 35 14.52 -3.25 -2.02
N SER A 36 15.78 -3.45 -1.65
CA SER A 36 16.16 -4.43 -0.62
C SER A 36 15.70 -4.03 0.79
N GLU A 37 15.71 -2.73 1.09
CA GLU A 37 15.23 -2.20 2.37
C GLU A 37 13.71 -2.28 2.42
N LEU A 38 13.01 -1.91 1.34
CA LEU A 38 11.56 -2.06 1.27
C LEU A 38 11.14 -3.53 1.40
N ALA A 39 11.89 -4.48 0.84
CA ALA A 39 11.61 -5.91 1.02
C ALA A 39 11.80 -6.36 2.48
N ALA A 40 12.79 -5.82 3.19
CA ALA A 40 12.97 -6.08 4.63
C ALA A 40 11.85 -5.45 5.47
N LEU A 41 11.43 -4.23 5.12
CA LEU A 41 10.30 -3.55 5.74
C LEU A 41 8.99 -4.29 5.49
N TYR A 42 8.74 -4.75 4.27
CA TYR A 42 7.59 -5.56 3.93
C TYR A 42 7.50 -6.79 4.84
N ARG A 43 8.59 -7.57 4.91
CA ARG A 43 8.66 -8.79 5.74
C ARG A 43 8.45 -8.54 7.23
N SER A 44 8.85 -7.37 7.72
CA SER A 44 8.77 -7.04 9.15
C SER A 44 7.50 -6.29 9.56
N ARG A 45 6.82 -5.64 8.62
CA ARG A 45 5.68 -4.75 8.89
C ARG A 45 4.34 -5.26 8.36
N VAL A 46 4.34 -6.08 7.30
CA VAL A 46 3.12 -6.64 6.73
C VAL A 46 2.80 -7.96 7.41
N ASP A 47 1.60 -8.09 7.99
CA ASP A 47 1.22 -9.26 8.79
C ASP A 47 0.55 -10.39 7.98
N LYS A 48 -0.08 -10.06 6.84
CA LYS A 48 -0.62 -11.02 5.87
C LYS A 48 0.34 -11.19 4.70
N VAL A 49 1.31 -12.07 4.84
CA VAL A 49 2.29 -12.37 3.79
C VAL A 49 1.99 -13.71 3.13
N LEU A 50 2.14 -13.78 1.80
CA LEU A 50 2.12 -15.02 1.03
C LEU A 50 3.55 -15.46 0.74
N ASP A 51 3.81 -16.75 0.91
CA ASP A 51 5.09 -17.38 0.54
C ASP A 51 5.05 -17.81 -0.93
N VAL A 52 5.34 -16.86 -1.83
CA VAL A 52 5.28 -17.09 -3.28
C VAL A 52 6.52 -17.87 -3.73
N PRO A 53 6.35 -19.07 -4.35
CA PRO A 53 7.46 -19.86 -4.87
C PRO A 53 8.31 -19.10 -5.88
N ALA A 54 9.61 -19.41 -5.92
CA ALA A 54 10.56 -18.70 -6.78
C ALA A 54 10.25 -18.82 -8.28
N ASP A 55 9.60 -19.91 -8.70
CA ASP A 55 9.15 -20.17 -10.07
C ASP A 55 7.87 -19.39 -10.44
N GLU A 56 7.08 -18.98 -9.46
CA GLU A 56 5.87 -18.18 -9.65
C GLU A 56 6.19 -16.70 -9.87
N VAL A 57 7.29 -16.20 -9.30
CA VAL A 57 7.73 -14.82 -9.46
C VAL A 57 7.91 -14.43 -10.94
N PRO A 58 8.68 -15.17 -11.78
CA PRO A 58 8.78 -14.89 -13.22
C PRO A 58 7.45 -14.95 -13.98
N ARG A 59 6.47 -15.75 -13.51
CA ARG A 59 5.15 -15.80 -14.14
C ARG A 59 4.45 -14.44 -13.99
N TYR A 60 4.44 -13.88 -12.79
CA TYR A 60 3.81 -12.58 -12.55
C TYR A 60 4.55 -11.41 -13.19
N GLN A 61 5.87 -11.50 -13.31
CA GLN A 61 6.66 -10.53 -14.09
C GLN A 61 6.20 -10.50 -15.55
N ARG A 62 6.03 -11.66 -16.19
CA ARG A 62 5.53 -11.75 -17.58
C ARG A 62 4.10 -11.24 -17.72
N LEU A 63 3.22 -11.54 -16.77
CA LEU A 63 1.85 -11.01 -16.77
C LEU A 63 1.85 -9.49 -16.64
N ALA A 64 2.69 -8.94 -15.76
CA ALA A 64 2.86 -7.51 -15.58
C ALA A 64 3.38 -6.83 -16.85
N ASP A 65 4.46 -7.35 -17.45
CA ASP A 65 5.00 -6.82 -18.71
C ASP A 65 3.97 -6.89 -19.84
N GLY A 66 3.24 -7.99 -19.97
CA GLY A 66 2.17 -8.12 -20.96
C GLY A 66 1.08 -7.08 -20.79
N ALA A 67 0.64 -6.82 -19.54
CA ALA A 67 -0.34 -5.79 -19.24
C ALA A 67 0.20 -4.37 -19.52
N LEU A 68 1.43 -4.07 -19.09
CA LEU A 68 2.10 -2.79 -19.33
C LEU A 68 2.28 -2.50 -20.83
N MET A 69 2.72 -3.50 -21.60
CA MET A 69 2.84 -3.39 -23.05
C MET A 69 1.48 -3.20 -23.73
N GLY A 70 0.47 -3.98 -23.34
CA GLY A 70 -0.88 -3.89 -23.89
C GLY A 70 -1.57 -2.54 -23.62
N ALA A 71 -1.24 -1.91 -22.49
CA ALA A 71 -1.73 -0.58 -22.12
C ALA A 71 -0.88 0.58 -22.68
N HIS A 72 0.23 0.30 -23.38
CA HIS A 72 1.22 1.29 -23.78
C HIS A 72 1.72 2.16 -22.60
N ALA A 73 1.90 1.53 -21.43
CA ALA A 73 2.29 2.22 -20.20
C ALA A 73 3.72 2.79 -20.26
N GLU A 74 3.95 3.92 -19.59
CA GLU A 74 5.26 4.57 -19.54
C GLU A 74 6.17 3.92 -18.48
N VAL A 75 7.13 3.11 -18.94
CA VAL A 75 8.07 2.37 -18.07
C VAL A 75 9.53 2.74 -18.33
N SER A 76 9.77 4.00 -18.70
CA SER A 76 11.07 4.58 -19.05
C SER A 76 12.05 4.72 -17.87
N HIS A 77 11.55 4.62 -16.64
CA HIS A 77 12.33 4.76 -15.41
C HIS A 77 12.14 3.55 -14.50
N ALA A 78 13.07 3.37 -13.57
CA ALA A 78 12.88 2.41 -12.48
C ALA A 78 11.68 2.86 -11.64
N GLN A 79 10.84 1.91 -11.23
CA GLN A 79 9.64 2.19 -10.45
C GLN A 79 9.09 0.96 -9.74
N TYR A 80 8.35 1.15 -8.65
CA TYR A 80 7.55 0.07 -8.06
C TYR A 80 6.26 -0.19 -8.85
N LEU A 81 5.79 -1.43 -8.82
CA LEU A 81 4.55 -1.89 -9.44
C LEU A 81 3.81 -2.77 -8.46
N LEU A 82 2.53 -2.49 -8.23
CA LEU A 82 1.66 -3.40 -7.50
C LEU A 82 0.85 -4.22 -8.51
N VAL A 83 1.13 -5.53 -8.56
CA VAL A 83 0.45 -6.46 -9.45
C VAL A 83 -0.62 -7.22 -8.64
N VAL A 84 -1.88 -7.09 -9.03
CA VAL A 84 -3.01 -7.77 -8.40
C VAL A 84 -3.52 -8.85 -9.33
N ASP A 85 -3.53 -10.09 -8.87
CA ASP A 85 -4.20 -11.19 -9.54
C ASP A 85 -5.65 -11.28 -9.07
N ARG A 86 -6.57 -10.88 -9.95
CA ARG A 86 -8.01 -10.90 -9.68
C ARG A 86 -8.65 -12.27 -9.86
N ASP A 87 -7.92 -13.28 -10.34
CA ASP A 87 -8.47 -14.62 -10.51
C ASP A 87 -9.05 -15.09 -9.16
N PRO A 88 -10.33 -15.53 -9.09
CA PRO A 88 -10.94 -16.02 -7.86
C PRO A 88 -10.17 -17.16 -7.19
N ARG A 89 -9.34 -17.89 -7.93
CA ARG A 89 -8.47 -18.97 -7.44
C ARG A 89 -7.13 -18.50 -6.90
N VAL A 90 -6.72 -17.23 -7.11
CA VAL A 90 -5.44 -16.70 -6.63
C VAL A 90 -5.64 -15.60 -5.60
N GLN A 91 -6.26 -14.48 -5.97
CA GLN A 91 -6.53 -13.35 -5.07
C GLN A 91 -5.29 -12.88 -4.31
N ALA A 92 -4.25 -12.45 -5.03
CA ALA A 92 -2.99 -12.00 -4.46
C ALA A 92 -2.56 -10.64 -5.00
N ALA A 93 -1.92 -9.83 -4.15
CA ALA A 93 -1.14 -8.66 -4.56
C ALA A 93 0.34 -8.99 -4.43
N LEU A 94 1.12 -8.73 -5.47
CA LEU A 94 2.55 -8.90 -5.53
C LEU A 94 3.19 -7.53 -5.79
N LEU A 95 4.06 -7.10 -4.87
CA LEU A 95 4.81 -5.86 -5.02
C LEU A 95 6.16 -6.16 -5.65
N PHE A 96 6.45 -5.45 -6.74
CA PHE A 96 7.71 -5.51 -7.45
C PHE A 96 8.36 -4.13 -7.51
N TRP A 97 9.68 -4.11 -7.58
CA TRP A 97 10.42 -3.02 -8.19
C TRP A 97 10.85 -3.47 -9.59
N ARG A 98 10.71 -2.59 -10.58
CA ARG A 98 11.13 -2.83 -11.96
C ARG A 98 12.14 -1.77 -12.38
N SER A 99 13.27 -2.16 -12.95
CA SER A 99 14.26 -1.23 -13.50
C SER A 99 13.79 -0.62 -14.83
N ALA A 100 14.44 0.46 -15.28
CA ALA A 100 14.17 1.06 -16.58
C ALA A 100 14.38 0.09 -17.76
N VAL A 101 15.26 -0.91 -17.59
CA VAL A 101 15.57 -1.92 -18.63
C VAL A 101 14.74 -3.20 -18.48
N GLY A 102 13.79 -3.25 -17.54
CA GLY A 102 12.86 -4.37 -17.39
C GLY A 102 13.29 -5.50 -16.47
N GLU A 103 14.32 -5.29 -15.65
CA GLU A 103 14.67 -6.24 -14.59
C GLU A 103 13.76 -6.06 -13.38
N TYR A 104 13.30 -7.16 -12.80
CA TYR A 104 12.40 -7.14 -11.66
C TYR A 104 13.10 -7.57 -10.37
N ARG A 105 12.72 -6.94 -9.25
CA ARG A 105 13.00 -7.40 -7.89
C ARG A 105 11.67 -7.61 -7.16
N PHE A 106 11.48 -8.80 -6.62
CA PHE A 106 10.29 -9.11 -5.80
C PHE A 106 10.46 -8.52 -4.40
N ILE A 107 9.44 -7.80 -3.92
CA ILE A 107 9.44 -7.14 -2.62
C ILE A 107 8.65 -7.96 -1.59
N GLY A 108 7.48 -8.45 -1.98
CA GLY A 108 6.61 -9.26 -1.14
C GLY A 108 5.23 -9.46 -1.76
N ALA A 109 4.42 -10.33 -1.16
CA ALA A 109 3.06 -10.58 -1.60
C ALA A 109 2.09 -10.74 -0.41
N SER A 110 0.84 -10.35 -0.63
CA SER A 110 -0.26 -10.41 0.35
C SER A 110 -1.54 -10.95 -0.30
N PRO A 111 -2.43 -11.59 0.46
CA PRO A 111 -3.75 -11.91 -0.03
C PRO A 111 -4.57 -10.63 -0.24
N VAL A 112 -5.44 -10.63 -1.24
CA VAL A 112 -6.40 -9.55 -1.50
C VAL A 112 -7.81 -10.09 -1.62
N SER A 113 -8.80 -9.20 -1.68
CA SER A 113 -10.15 -9.54 -2.15
C SER A 113 -10.56 -8.57 -3.25
N THR A 114 -10.74 -9.09 -4.45
CA THR A 114 -11.30 -8.34 -5.59
C THR A 114 -12.82 -8.57 -5.70
N GLY A 115 -13.41 -7.95 -6.72
CA GLY A 115 -14.83 -7.98 -7.02
C GLY A 115 -15.35 -9.40 -7.19
N ARG A 116 -16.51 -9.68 -6.59
CA ARG A 116 -17.21 -10.97 -6.69
C ARG A 116 -18.45 -10.82 -7.56
N PRO A 117 -18.41 -11.21 -8.84
CA PRO A 117 -19.60 -11.28 -9.67
C PRO A 117 -20.67 -12.20 -9.08
N GLY A 118 -21.92 -11.98 -9.47
CA GLY A 118 -23.07 -12.83 -9.13
C GLY A 118 -24.13 -12.16 -8.24
N GLU A 119 -23.87 -10.96 -7.73
CA GLU A 119 -24.79 -10.20 -6.89
C GLU A 119 -25.01 -8.79 -7.46
N PHE A 120 -26.20 -8.22 -7.22
CA PHE A 120 -26.51 -6.85 -7.66
C PHE A 120 -25.49 -5.86 -7.09
N ASP A 121 -25.01 -4.92 -7.90
CA ASP A 121 -24.00 -3.92 -7.53
C ASP A 121 -22.62 -4.52 -7.18
N HIS A 122 -22.35 -5.75 -7.65
CA HIS A 122 -21.03 -6.36 -7.56
C HIS A 122 -20.39 -6.48 -8.93
N PHE A 123 -19.27 -5.80 -9.13
CA PHE A 123 -18.50 -5.84 -10.35
C PHE A 123 -17.43 -6.93 -10.29
N GLU A 124 -17.02 -7.40 -11.46
CA GLU A 124 -15.71 -8.00 -11.61
C GLU A 124 -14.67 -6.87 -11.65
N THR A 125 -13.71 -6.85 -10.73
CA THR A 125 -12.67 -5.80 -10.72
C THR A 125 -11.95 -5.79 -12.06
N PRO A 126 -11.87 -4.68 -12.82
CA PRO A 126 -11.35 -4.69 -14.19
C PRO A 126 -9.87 -5.10 -14.25
N ALA A 127 -9.49 -5.85 -15.29
CA ALA A 127 -8.08 -6.14 -15.60
C ALA A 127 -7.50 -5.00 -16.45
N GLY A 128 -6.22 -4.67 -16.26
CA GLY A 128 -5.55 -3.59 -16.97
C GLY A 128 -4.44 -2.93 -16.17
N VAL A 129 -3.97 -1.78 -16.65
CA VAL A 129 -2.99 -0.93 -15.98
C VAL A 129 -3.67 0.37 -15.63
N PHE A 130 -3.63 0.73 -14.35
CA PHE A 130 -4.33 1.89 -13.81
C PHE A 130 -3.33 2.88 -13.23
N ASP A 131 -3.37 4.10 -13.73
CA ASP A 131 -2.53 5.20 -13.28
C ASP A 131 -3.00 5.73 -11.92
N HIS A 132 -2.07 5.85 -10.98
CA HIS A 132 -2.27 6.54 -9.72
C HIS A 132 -1.73 7.96 -9.81
N SER A 133 -2.64 8.94 -9.80
CA SER A 133 -2.29 10.36 -9.84
C SER A 133 -3.35 11.23 -9.19
N PRO A 134 -3.01 12.48 -8.80
CA PRO A 134 -3.97 13.41 -8.20
C PRO A 134 -5.14 13.83 -9.11
N SER A 135 -5.16 13.40 -10.38
CA SER A 135 -6.32 13.57 -11.28
C SER A 135 -7.56 12.84 -10.76
N ASN A 136 -7.34 11.73 -10.04
CA ASN A 136 -8.32 11.03 -9.24
C ASN A 136 -7.87 11.15 -7.79
N PRO A 137 -8.35 12.16 -7.05
CA PRO A 137 -7.81 12.44 -5.74
C PRO A 137 -8.15 11.32 -4.77
N ASP A 138 -7.12 10.87 -4.08
CA ASP A 138 -7.27 9.94 -2.97
C ASP A 138 -7.98 10.60 -1.79
N PHE A 139 -8.31 9.79 -0.80
CA PHE A 139 -8.79 10.27 0.48
C PHE A 139 -8.35 9.36 1.63
N ARG A 140 -8.63 9.82 2.85
CA ARG A 140 -8.35 9.11 4.10
C ARG A 140 -9.64 8.53 4.66
N ALA A 141 -9.59 7.28 5.09
CA ALA A 141 -10.72 6.61 5.70
C ALA A 141 -11.14 7.33 7.00
N GLU A 142 -12.44 7.50 7.22
CA GLU A 142 -12.95 8.06 8.48
C GLU A 142 -12.85 7.08 9.66
N GLY A 143 -12.75 5.78 9.36
CA GLY A 143 -12.77 4.70 10.36
C GLY A 143 -14.14 4.47 11.01
N THR A 144 -15.23 4.85 10.33
CA THR A 144 -16.59 4.70 10.83
C THR A 144 -17.12 3.29 10.63
N PHE A 145 -17.90 2.81 11.60
CA PHE A 145 -18.56 1.51 11.53
C PHE A 145 -19.89 1.62 10.79
N ASN A 146 -20.16 0.68 9.89
CA ASN A 146 -21.49 0.51 9.31
C ASN A 146 -22.43 -0.24 10.27
N SER A 147 -23.68 -0.50 9.84
CA SER A 147 -24.68 -1.23 10.62
C SER A 147 -24.28 -2.66 11.01
N ASN A 148 -23.29 -3.25 10.33
CA ASN A 148 -22.74 -4.57 10.65
C ASN A 148 -21.49 -4.49 11.56
N GLY A 149 -21.15 -3.30 12.07
CA GLY A 149 -19.95 -3.10 12.88
C GLY A 149 -18.65 -3.20 12.09
N ILE A 150 -18.69 -3.00 10.77
CA ILE A 150 -17.52 -3.10 9.88
C ILE A 150 -17.05 -1.70 9.49
N ARG A 151 -15.73 -1.47 9.52
CA ARG A 151 -15.08 -0.30 8.94
C ARG A 151 -14.81 -0.54 7.45
N GLY A 152 -15.61 0.11 6.59
CA GLY A 152 -15.61 -0.17 5.14
C GLY A 152 -14.24 0.00 4.47
N TYR A 153 -13.56 1.12 4.75
CA TYR A 153 -12.22 1.43 4.24
C TYR A 153 -11.09 1.14 5.24
N GLY A 154 -11.37 0.32 6.26
CA GLY A 154 -10.44 0.06 7.35
C GLY A 154 -10.41 1.17 8.40
N GLU A 155 -9.36 1.19 9.20
CA GLU A 155 -9.20 2.11 10.32
C GLU A 155 -9.14 3.58 9.87
N ARG A 156 -9.39 4.49 10.82
CA ARG A 156 -9.27 5.93 10.57
C ARG A 156 -7.88 6.23 10.03
N ASP A 157 -7.82 7.16 9.08
CA ASP A 157 -6.60 7.67 8.45
C ASP A 157 -5.90 6.69 7.50
N MET A 158 -6.44 5.49 7.28
CA MET A 158 -5.95 4.60 6.22
C MET A 158 -6.15 5.23 4.84
N ARG A 159 -5.19 5.01 3.93
CA ARG A 159 -5.23 5.58 2.59
C ARG A 159 -6.24 4.83 1.72
N VAL A 160 -7.10 5.56 1.01
CA VAL A 160 -7.87 5.02 -0.11
C VAL A 160 -7.26 5.55 -1.39
N TYR A 161 -6.69 4.63 -2.17
CA TYR A 161 -6.13 4.91 -3.49
C TYR A 161 -7.26 4.87 -4.51
N ASP A 162 -7.49 5.99 -5.20
CA ASP A 162 -8.57 6.15 -6.17
C ASP A 162 -8.01 6.18 -7.60
N PHE A 163 -8.43 5.20 -8.40
CA PHE A 163 -7.96 5.01 -9.77
C PHE A 163 -8.99 5.50 -10.80
N GLY A 164 -9.98 6.27 -10.38
CA GLY A 164 -10.95 6.85 -11.30
C GLY A 164 -12.13 5.95 -11.65
N TRP A 165 -12.93 6.46 -12.58
CA TRP A 165 -14.01 5.70 -13.22
C TRP A 165 -13.42 4.76 -14.26
N GLN A 166 -13.77 3.47 -14.16
CA GLN A 166 -13.28 2.40 -15.02
C GLN A 166 -14.46 1.61 -15.59
N LEU A 167 -14.32 1.18 -16.84
CA LEU A 167 -15.28 0.26 -17.45
C LEU A 167 -15.05 -1.15 -16.91
N ALA A 168 -16.10 -1.76 -16.36
CA ALA A 168 -16.07 -3.12 -15.88
C ALA A 168 -17.35 -3.87 -16.27
N PRO A 169 -17.28 -5.18 -16.56
CA PRO A 169 -18.47 -5.99 -16.69
C PRO A 169 -19.19 -6.03 -15.34
N LYS A 170 -20.48 -5.69 -15.34
CA LYS A 170 -21.29 -5.87 -14.14
C LYS A 170 -21.41 -7.37 -13.85
N GLY A 171 -21.33 -7.76 -12.59
CA GLY A 171 -21.46 -9.16 -12.20
C GLY A 171 -22.90 -9.67 -12.12
N TRP A 172 -23.90 -8.90 -12.57
CA TRP A 172 -25.32 -9.23 -12.43
C TRP A 172 -26.11 -8.94 -13.71
N GLY A 173 -27.36 -9.41 -13.80
CA GLY A 173 -28.21 -9.16 -14.96
C GLY A 173 -27.60 -9.68 -16.27
N ASP A 174 -27.59 -8.86 -17.32
CA ASP A 174 -27.05 -9.21 -18.64
C ASP A 174 -25.51 -9.13 -18.75
N GLY A 175 -24.80 -8.81 -17.68
CA GLY A 175 -23.33 -8.70 -17.69
C GLY A 175 -22.77 -7.53 -18.49
N ALA A 176 -23.59 -6.54 -18.90
CA ALA A 176 -23.14 -5.36 -19.63
C ALA A 176 -21.98 -4.63 -18.94
N VAL A 177 -21.09 -4.09 -19.76
CA VAL A 177 -20.01 -3.22 -19.30
C VAL A 177 -20.58 -1.86 -18.92
N MET A 178 -20.27 -1.39 -17.71
CA MET A 178 -20.63 -0.06 -17.23
C MET A 178 -19.51 0.54 -16.38
N GLU A 179 -19.60 1.84 -16.11
CA GLU A 179 -18.62 2.53 -15.27
C GLU A 179 -18.76 2.14 -13.80
N MET A 180 -17.63 1.92 -13.15
CA MET A 180 -17.49 1.78 -11.70
C MET A 180 -16.27 2.57 -11.21
N ARG A 181 -16.28 3.03 -9.97
CA ARG A 181 -15.11 3.69 -9.37
C ARG A 181 -14.13 2.61 -8.88
N LEU A 182 -12.95 2.52 -9.49
CA LEU A 182 -11.92 1.57 -9.05
C LEU A 182 -11.13 2.18 -7.89
N GLN A 183 -11.15 1.49 -6.76
CA GLN A 183 -10.44 1.91 -5.55
C GLN A 183 -9.67 0.73 -4.96
N MET A 184 -8.51 1.02 -4.38
CA MET A 184 -7.77 0.10 -3.52
C MET A 184 -7.72 0.65 -2.10
N HIS A 185 -8.05 -0.18 -1.11
CA HIS A 185 -8.14 0.27 0.27
C HIS A 185 -7.88 -0.83 1.29
N ALA A 186 -7.56 -0.41 2.51
CA ALA A 186 -7.42 -1.29 3.67
C ALA A 186 -8.74 -2.02 3.98
N THR A 187 -8.61 -3.23 4.51
CA THR A 187 -9.72 -4.05 5.00
C THR A 187 -9.87 -3.87 6.50
N ASP A 188 -11.09 -4.01 7.04
CA ASP A 188 -11.27 -4.10 8.50
C ASP A 188 -10.43 -5.27 9.06
N ALA A 189 -9.39 -4.91 9.83
CA ALA A 189 -8.40 -5.83 10.38
C ALA A 189 -9.00 -6.85 11.36
N GLU A 190 -10.06 -6.46 12.08
CA GLU A 190 -10.69 -7.31 13.10
C GLU A 190 -11.67 -8.30 12.49
N LEU A 191 -12.46 -7.86 11.50
CA LEU A 191 -13.60 -8.65 11.02
C LEU A 191 -13.40 -9.31 9.65
N LEU A 192 -12.68 -8.63 8.75
CA LEU A 192 -12.69 -8.95 7.32
C LEU A 192 -11.33 -9.35 6.75
N GLU A 193 -10.21 -9.04 7.38
CA GLU A 193 -8.89 -9.43 6.85
C GLU A 193 -8.70 -10.95 6.75
N ARG A 194 -9.29 -11.72 7.68
CA ARG A 194 -9.35 -13.18 7.60
C ARG A 194 -10.05 -13.72 6.33
N ARG A 195 -10.71 -12.85 5.57
CA ARG A 195 -11.42 -13.19 4.34
C ARG A 195 -10.66 -12.86 3.06
N LEU A 196 -9.53 -12.16 3.18
CA LEU A 196 -8.62 -11.94 2.07
C LEU A 196 -8.14 -13.29 1.51
N GLY A 197 -7.86 -13.35 0.20
CA GLY A 197 -7.59 -14.59 -0.54
C GLY A 197 -8.84 -15.15 -1.25
N SER A 198 -9.97 -14.44 -1.17
CA SER A 198 -11.20 -14.78 -1.88
C SER A 198 -11.86 -13.54 -2.50
N ALA A 199 -12.44 -13.69 -3.70
CA ALA A 199 -13.19 -12.62 -4.36
C ALA A 199 -14.44 -12.31 -3.52
N GLN A 200 -14.45 -11.15 -2.88
CA GLN A 200 -15.45 -10.75 -1.87
C GLN A 200 -15.59 -9.23 -1.74
N SER A 201 -15.39 -8.48 -2.82
CA SER A 201 -15.67 -7.05 -2.86
C SER A 201 -16.78 -6.76 -3.88
N LYS A 202 -17.23 -5.50 -3.90
CA LYS A 202 -18.15 -4.99 -4.93
C LYS A 202 -17.46 -4.55 -6.22
N GLY A 203 -16.13 -4.71 -6.33
CA GLY A 203 -15.34 -4.28 -7.48
C GLY A 203 -14.02 -3.61 -7.10
N CYS A 204 -13.88 -3.15 -5.86
CA CYS A 204 -12.64 -2.60 -5.31
C CYS A 204 -11.57 -3.69 -5.05
N VAL A 205 -10.32 -3.25 -4.86
CA VAL A 205 -9.21 -4.10 -4.40
C VAL A 205 -9.04 -3.90 -2.90
N ARG A 206 -9.43 -4.91 -2.11
CA ARG A 206 -9.25 -4.89 -0.66
C ARG A 206 -7.90 -5.52 -0.30
N ILE A 207 -7.06 -4.78 0.43
CA ILE A 207 -5.72 -5.19 0.87
C ILE A 207 -5.63 -5.25 2.41
N PRO A 208 -4.61 -5.90 2.99
CA PRO A 208 -4.33 -5.81 4.43
C PRO A 208 -4.03 -4.37 4.85
N ALA A 209 -4.46 -3.99 6.05
CA ALA A 209 -4.23 -2.68 6.65
C ALA A 209 -2.74 -2.38 6.81
N THR A 210 -1.94 -3.38 7.19
CA THR A 210 -0.48 -3.22 7.29
C THR A 210 0.19 -3.03 5.93
N LEU A 211 -0.33 -3.65 4.86
CA LEU A 211 0.15 -3.39 3.50
C LEU A 211 -0.19 -1.97 3.08
N ASN A 212 -1.43 -1.51 3.35
CA ASN A 212 -1.83 -0.13 3.09
C ASN A 212 -0.89 0.87 3.79
N THR A 213 -0.62 0.64 5.08
CA THR A 213 0.31 1.48 5.87
C THR A 213 1.72 1.49 5.29
N LEU A 214 2.23 0.35 4.82
CA LEU A 214 3.53 0.28 4.15
C LEU A 214 3.54 1.11 2.85
N LEU A 215 2.55 0.90 1.98
CA LEU A 215 2.46 1.61 0.70
C LEU A 215 2.37 3.13 0.90
N ASP A 216 1.59 3.55 1.91
CA ASP A 216 1.33 4.95 2.23
C ASP A 216 2.53 5.63 2.92
N ARG A 217 3.15 4.99 3.92
CA ARG A 217 4.33 5.55 4.59
C ARG A 217 5.52 5.74 3.65
N TYR A 218 5.71 4.80 2.73
CA TYR A 218 6.86 4.80 1.83
C TYR A 218 6.55 5.40 0.45
N GLY A 219 5.34 5.96 0.24
CA GLY A 219 4.92 6.57 -1.02
C GLY A 219 5.11 5.64 -2.22
N VAL A 220 4.89 4.34 -2.03
CA VAL A 220 5.33 3.30 -2.98
C VAL A 220 4.68 3.45 -4.34
N LEU A 221 3.45 3.97 -4.39
CA LEU A 221 2.69 4.22 -5.62
C LEU A 221 2.49 5.73 -5.89
N ASP A 222 3.24 6.60 -5.21
CA ASP A 222 2.94 8.03 -5.17
C ASP A 222 3.82 8.86 -6.14
N ALA A 223 4.33 8.30 -7.24
CA ALA A 223 5.32 8.99 -8.08
C ALA A 223 4.88 10.39 -8.50
N GLU A 224 3.63 10.53 -8.97
CA GLU A 224 3.11 11.83 -9.40
C GLU A 224 2.78 12.76 -8.23
N TYR A 225 2.27 12.22 -7.12
CA TYR A 225 2.04 12.98 -5.88
C TYR A 225 3.36 13.57 -5.35
N GLU A 226 4.42 12.76 -5.27
CA GLU A 226 5.73 13.19 -4.77
C GLU A 226 6.42 14.16 -5.72
N ARG A 227 6.30 13.96 -7.03
CA ARG A 227 6.81 14.91 -8.04
C ARG A 227 6.17 16.29 -7.87
N LEU A 228 4.84 16.33 -7.72
CA LEU A 228 4.09 17.58 -7.53
C LEU A 228 4.35 18.20 -6.14
N ALA A 229 4.48 17.38 -5.11
CA ALA A 229 4.82 17.84 -3.76
C ALA A 229 6.24 18.46 -3.71
N GLY A 230 7.21 17.86 -4.40
CA GLY A 230 8.55 18.43 -4.60
C GLY A 230 8.54 19.77 -5.35
N GLY A 231 7.51 19.99 -6.19
CA GLY A 231 7.23 21.27 -6.83
C GLY A 231 6.49 22.29 -5.94
N GLY A 232 6.22 21.98 -4.68
CA GLY A 232 5.58 22.86 -3.71
C GLY A 232 4.06 22.70 -3.57
N GLN A 233 3.44 21.77 -4.32
CA GLN A 233 2.02 21.47 -4.13
C GLN A 233 1.79 20.76 -2.80
N LYS A 234 0.65 21.04 -2.15
CA LYS A 234 0.28 20.40 -0.89
C LYS A 234 -0.88 19.44 -1.11
N PHE A 235 -0.70 18.21 -0.64
CA PHE A 235 -1.72 17.17 -0.68
C PHE A 235 -1.99 16.72 0.75
N TRP A 236 -3.20 16.98 1.25
CA TRP A 236 -3.60 16.60 2.61
C TRP A 236 -3.60 15.08 2.81
N VAL A 237 -3.68 14.32 1.72
CA VAL A 237 -3.61 12.88 1.75
C VAL A 237 -2.20 12.37 1.97
N LEU A 238 -1.12 13.10 1.68
CA LEU A 238 0.24 12.61 1.92
C LEU A 238 0.58 12.70 3.40
N ARG A 239 1.21 11.66 3.95
CA ARG A 239 1.66 11.68 5.34
C ARG A 239 2.77 12.72 5.52
N GLU A 240 2.74 13.40 6.66
CA GLU A 240 3.81 14.33 7.06
C GLU A 240 5.11 13.59 7.41
N ASP A 241 4.98 12.37 7.97
CA ASP A 241 6.08 11.50 8.39
C ASP A 241 6.48 10.46 7.33
N ARG A 242 6.15 10.69 6.06
CA ARG A 242 6.48 9.74 4.99
C ARG A 242 7.99 9.62 4.77
N GLU A 243 8.42 8.41 4.45
CA GLU A 243 9.79 8.01 4.12
C GLU A 243 9.81 7.51 2.68
N THR A 244 9.62 8.40 1.71
CA THR A 244 9.43 8.02 0.30
C THR A 244 10.57 7.16 -0.23
N VAL A 245 10.22 6.11 -0.97
CA VAL A 245 11.20 5.27 -1.71
C VAL A 245 11.91 6.04 -2.83
N SER A 246 13.03 5.49 -3.33
CA SER A 246 13.83 6.15 -4.37
C SER A 246 13.14 6.22 -5.73
N ASP A 247 12.37 5.17 -6.04
CA ASP A 247 11.77 4.94 -7.36
C ASP A 247 10.25 4.72 -7.22
N PRO A 248 9.48 5.71 -6.72
CA PRO A 248 8.06 5.52 -6.49
C PRO A 248 7.35 5.09 -7.79
N GLY A 249 6.43 4.16 -7.65
CA GLY A 249 5.57 3.66 -8.71
C GLY A 249 4.41 4.60 -9.02
N ARG A 250 3.73 4.34 -10.13
CA ARG A 250 2.44 4.98 -10.45
C ARG A 250 1.37 4.01 -10.95
N TYR A 251 1.67 2.72 -11.00
CA TYR A 251 0.78 1.73 -11.61
C TYR A 251 0.28 0.68 -10.62
N LEU A 252 -1.04 0.54 -10.58
CA LEU A 252 -1.72 -0.68 -10.19
C LEU A 252 -1.95 -1.51 -11.45
N VAL A 253 -1.37 -2.70 -11.50
CA VAL A 253 -1.52 -3.64 -12.61
C VAL A 253 -2.45 -4.76 -12.17
N ILE A 254 -3.63 -4.87 -12.75
CA ILE A 254 -4.58 -5.94 -12.41
C ILE A 254 -4.58 -6.96 -13.55
N VAL A 255 -4.21 -8.20 -13.23
CA VAL A 255 -4.13 -9.31 -14.17
C VAL A 255 -5.13 -10.39 -13.77
N ASP A 256 -5.59 -11.16 -14.76
CA ASP A 256 -6.30 -12.41 -14.52
C ASP A 256 -5.38 -13.56 -14.97
N SER A 257 -4.90 -14.37 -14.03
CA SER A 257 -3.97 -15.44 -14.37
C SER A 257 -4.63 -16.68 -14.99
N ALA A 258 -5.96 -16.71 -15.07
CA ALA A 258 -6.77 -17.79 -15.63
C ALA A 258 -6.33 -19.19 -15.17
N ARG A 259 -6.04 -19.34 -13.88
CA ARG A 259 -5.67 -20.61 -13.26
C ARG A 259 -6.81 -21.61 -13.39
N SER A 260 -6.45 -22.86 -13.66
CA SER A 260 -7.37 -23.99 -13.54
C SER A 260 -7.67 -24.29 -12.06
N ASP A 261 -6.63 -24.20 -11.23
CA ASP A 261 -6.64 -24.62 -9.83
C ASP A 261 -6.01 -23.56 -8.92
N ARG A 262 -6.45 -23.53 -7.65
CA ARG A 262 -5.85 -22.65 -6.64
C ARG A 262 -4.44 -23.14 -6.33
N PRO A 263 -3.40 -22.30 -6.49
CA PRO A 263 -2.05 -22.70 -6.12
C PRO A 263 -1.90 -22.80 -4.61
N GLU A 264 -1.04 -23.70 -4.13
CA GLU A 264 -0.87 -23.97 -2.69
C GLU A 264 -0.39 -22.75 -1.89
N TRP A 265 0.36 -21.85 -2.53
CA TRP A 265 0.84 -20.61 -1.90
C TRP A 265 -0.23 -19.52 -1.76
N SER A 266 -1.36 -19.64 -2.46
CA SER A 266 -2.48 -18.73 -2.30
C SER A 266 -3.24 -19.06 -1.02
N SER A 267 -3.72 -18.03 -0.32
CA SER A 267 -4.56 -18.20 0.86
C SER A 267 -5.81 -19.02 0.54
N ALA A 268 -6.16 -19.94 1.43
CA ALA A 268 -7.41 -20.70 1.31
C ALA A 268 -8.61 -19.74 1.30
N PRO A 269 -9.64 -20.00 0.46
CA PRO A 269 -10.81 -19.14 0.43
C PRO A 269 -11.54 -19.22 1.76
N TYR A 270 -12.02 -18.08 2.25
CA TYR A 270 -12.85 -18.07 3.45
C TYR A 270 -14.20 -18.75 3.17
N ILE A 271 -14.44 -19.87 3.85
CA ILE A 271 -15.73 -20.56 3.84
C ILE A 271 -16.47 -20.15 5.11
N PRO A 272 -17.60 -19.42 5.01
CA PRO A 272 -18.41 -19.10 6.18
C PRO A 272 -18.87 -20.39 6.86
N HIS A 273 -18.78 -20.44 8.19
CA HIS A 273 -19.39 -21.55 8.93
C HIS A 273 -20.90 -21.49 8.74
N VAL A 274 -21.47 -22.47 8.04
CA VAL A 274 -22.93 -22.63 7.95
C VAL A 274 -23.40 -23.21 9.29
N PRO A 275 -24.26 -22.54 10.07
CA PRO A 275 -24.86 -23.14 11.26
C PRO A 275 -25.69 -24.35 10.81
N ARG A 276 -25.59 -25.49 11.50
CA ARG A 276 -26.50 -26.61 11.24
C ARG A 276 -27.94 -26.09 11.39
N PRO A 277 -28.87 -26.42 10.46
CA PRO A 277 -30.27 -26.07 10.64
C PRO A 277 -30.72 -26.63 12.00
N SER A 278 -31.28 -25.75 12.83
CA SER A 278 -31.84 -26.15 14.11
C SER A 278 -32.89 -27.20 13.81
N SER A 279 -32.71 -28.42 14.33
CA SER A 279 -33.75 -29.44 14.30
C SER A 279 -34.94 -28.88 15.07
N THR A 280 -35.92 -28.33 14.35
CA THR A 280 -37.20 -27.92 14.91
C THR A 280 -37.76 -29.15 15.63
N LYS A 281 -37.97 -29.02 16.94
CA LYS A 281 -38.66 -30.03 17.74
C LYS A 281 -40.04 -30.25 17.13
N ARG A 282 -40.41 -31.53 17.00
CA ARG A 282 -41.74 -32.02 16.61
C ARG A 282 -42.81 -31.46 17.54
#